data_AF-V5IIT4-F1
#
_entry.id   AF-V5IIT4-F1
#
_cell.length_a   1.000
_cell.length_b   1.000
_cell.length_c   1.000
_cell.angle_alpha   90.00
_cell.angle_beta   90.00
_cell.angle_gamma   90.00
#
_symmetry.space_group_name_H-M   'P 1'
#
loop_
_entity.id
_entity.type
_entity.pdbx_description
1 polymer ?
#
loop_
_entity_poly.entity_id
_entity_poly.type
_entity_poly.pdbx_seq_one_letter_code
_entity_poly.pdbx_strand_id
1 'polypeptide(L)'
;MDLAEKLRRVKRLFDSYLSHAHYHPNLVLKRSRKALLLIMMVLGLVLYLGPSLFRWVRHKTPIMIDPSIGCVALNVDPFLSDVGNFDANLYRSYESSTDKRLLSFVGNGKVGFSVDNDNTLYVHNNRTLSLALPFHPGVEIIYPDASHQEGTVVHFVKGTVFRYQCFNKRRKTISVSHTYYAHRTIPSLLVQNIKIVNPLSDPITFGVEQKGSTTENLQAKPLGIKDRYGQDNIVWHGKVPARASKDSFVVFALVTPKLPNTITVEAKSSTVLRIQTLVEYSAPVKSDQYPATITQLKTFLKDVSGLLVSGHTHAKSNAPKIDPLGGTESK
;
A
#
# COMPACT_ATOMS: atom_id res chain seq x y z
N MET A 1 3.01 56.86 -14.64
CA MET A 1 1.87 57.15 -15.54
C MET A 1 0.84 56.05 -15.36
N ASP A 2 -0.31 56.43 -14.82
CA ASP A 2 -1.31 55.50 -14.29
C ASP A 2 -2.16 54.87 -15.43
N LEU A 3 -2.44 53.56 -15.32
CA LEU A 3 -3.15 52.78 -16.34
C LEU A 3 -4.56 53.34 -16.59
N ALA A 4 -5.17 53.89 -15.53
CA ALA A 4 -6.47 54.54 -15.58
C ALA A 4 -6.47 55.78 -16.49
N GLU A 5 -5.35 56.49 -16.60
CA GLU A 5 -5.25 57.71 -17.40
C GLU A 5 -5.08 57.40 -18.90
N LYS A 6 -4.39 56.29 -19.22
CA LYS A 6 -4.32 55.76 -20.58
C LYS A 6 -5.68 55.25 -21.06
N LEU A 7 -6.41 54.54 -20.21
CA LEU A 7 -7.76 54.06 -20.54
C LEU A 7 -8.76 55.21 -20.76
N ARG A 8 -8.66 56.30 -19.98
CA ARG A 8 -9.49 57.49 -20.20
C ARG A 8 -9.16 58.23 -21.49
N ARG A 9 -7.88 58.28 -21.91
CA ARG A 9 -7.51 58.86 -23.22
C ARG A 9 -8.00 58.01 -24.39
N VAL A 10 -7.89 56.68 -24.28
CA VAL A 10 -8.39 55.77 -25.32
C VAL A 10 -9.91 55.84 -25.44
N LYS A 11 -10.64 55.92 -24.31
CA LYS A 11 -12.10 56.10 -24.32
C LYS A 11 -12.51 57.41 -25.00
N ARG A 12 -11.84 58.53 -24.71
CA ARG A 12 -12.12 59.83 -25.36
C ARG A 12 -11.84 59.82 -26.87
N LEU A 13 -10.82 59.10 -27.32
CA LEU A 13 -10.53 58.94 -28.75
C LEU A 13 -11.59 58.08 -29.45
N PHE A 14 -12.11 57.05 -28.79
CA PHE A 14 -13.18 56.21 -29.33
C PHE A 14 -14.52 56.96 -29.42
N ASP A 15 -14.89 57.70 -28.36
CA ASP A 15 -16.12 58.50 -28.34
C ASP A 15 -16.08 59.64 -29.38
N SER A 16 -14.90 60.25 -29.60
CA SER A 16 -14.68 61.23 -30.66
C SER A 16 -14.80 60.65 -32.07
N TYR A 17 -14.45 59.37 -32.28
CA TYR A 17 -14.58 58.71 -33.58
C TYR A 17 -16.03 58.28 -33.89
N LEU A 18 -16.82 58.02 -32.84
CA LEU A 18 -18.24 57.66 -32.96
C LEU A 18 -19.17 58.88 -33.11
N SER A 19 -18.78 60.05 -32.58
CA SER A 19 -19.63 61.26 -32.60
C SER A 19 -19.68 62.00 -33.94
N HIS A 20 -18.84 61.67 -34.93
CA HIS A 20 -18.89 62.28 -36.27
C HIS A 20 -19.90 61.60 -37.23
N ALA A 21 -20.68 60.64 -36.73
CA ALA A 21 -21.69 59.93 -37.52
C ALA A 21 -23.05 60.66 -37.48
N HIS A 22 -23.13 61.83 -38.13
CA HIS A 22 -24.42 62.38 -38.53
C HIS A 22 -24.39 62.88 -39.99
N TYR A 23 -25.34 62.37 -40.76
CA TYR A 23 -25.77 62.76 -42.12
C TYR A 23 -24.86 62.39 -43.31
N HIS A 24 -25.10 61.19 -43.89
CA HIS A 24 -25.46 61.01 -45.31
C HIS A 24 -25.75 59.50 -45.61
N PRO A 25 -26.96 59.11 -46.03
CA PRO A 25 -27.39 57.70 -46.07
C PRO A 25 -26.73 56.83 -47.16
N ASN A 26 -26.15 57.42 -48.21
CA ASN A 26 -25.62 56.65 -49.35
C ASN A 26 -24.11 56.32 -49.26
N LEU A 27 -23.37 56.90 -48.32
CA LEU A 27 -21.93 56.66 -48.14
C LEU A 27 -21.62 55.62 -47.04
N VAL A 28 -22.53 55.44 -46.08
CA VAL A 28 -22.40 54.46 -44.99
C VAL A 28 -22.41 53.02 -45.50
N LEU A 29 -23.23 52.73 -46.52
CA LEU A 29 -23.34 51.39 -47.11
C LEU A 29 -22.07 50.92 -47.86
N LYS A 30 -21.28 51.83 -48.45
CA LYS A 30 -19.99 51.48 -49.08
C LYS A 30 -18.88 51.30 -48.04
N ARG A 31 -18.92 52.04 -46.93
CA ARG A 31 -17.94 51.94 -45.84
C ARG A 31 -18.17 50.72 -44.94
N SER A 32 -19.43 50.34 -44.71
CA SER A 32 -19.81 49.13 -43.96
C SER A 32 -19.47 47.84 -44.71
N ARG A 33 -19.62 47.80 -46.04
CA ARG A 33 -19.21 46.65 -46.86
C ARG A 33 -17.69 46.41 -46.82
N LYS A 34 -16.89 47.49 -46.89
CA LYS A 34 -15.43 47.41 -46.73
C LYS A 34 -15.02 46.99 -45.32
N ALA A 35 -15.71 47.49 -44.29
CA ALA A 35 -15.47 47.10 -42.91
C ALA A 35 -15.86 45.63 -42.66
N LEU A 36 -16.97 45.16 -43.21
CA LEU A 36 -17.43 43.77 -43.09
C LEU A 36 -16.47 42.80 -43.80
N LEU A 37 -15.96 43.16 -44.98
CA LEU A 37 -14.92 42.39 -45.66
C LEU A 37 -13.61 42.33 -44.85
N LEU A 38 -13.22 43.43 -44.22
CA LEU A 38 -12.03 43.48 -43.37
C LEU A 38 -12.20 42.63 -42.11
N ILE A 39 -13.37 42.66 -41.48
CA ILE A 39 -13.72 41.80 -40.34
C ILE A 39 -13.71 40.33 -40.76
N MET A 40 -14.30 39.98 -41.92
CA MET A 40 -14.29 38.60 -42.44
C MET A 40 -12.87 38.11 -42.76
N MET A 41 -12.01 38.99 -43.29
CA MET A 41 -10.61 38.67 -43.55
C MET A 41 -9.83 38.44 -42.24
N VAL A 42 -10.04 39.29 -41.24
CA VAL A 42 -9.43 39.14 -39.91
C VAL A 42 -9.94 37.88 -39.21
N LEU A 43 -11.25 37.58 -39.29
CA LEU A 43 -11.83 36.38 -38.71
C LEU A 43 -11.30 35.12 -39.39
N GLY A 44 -11.17 35.13 -40.72
CA GLY A 44 -10.55 34.05 -41.49
C GLY A 44 -9.08 33.84 -41.10
N LEU A 45 -8.33 34.93 -40.91
CA LEU A 45 -6.93 34.88 -40.45
C LEU A 45 -6.82 34.32 -39.03
N VAL A 46 -7.72 34.71 -38.12
CA VAL A 46 -7.77 34.18 -36.75
C VAL A 46 -8.20 32.72 -36.72
N LEU A 47 -9.13 32.29 -37.57
CA LEU A 47 -9.51 30.86 -37.67
C LEU A 47 -8.39 30.01 -38.29
N TYR A 48 -7.61 30.57 -39.21
CA TYR A 48 -6.51 29.87 -39.87
C TYR A 48 -5.24 29.81 -39.00
N LEU A 49 -4.79 30.96 -38.47
CA LEU A 49 -3.57 31.07 -37.66
C LEU A 49 -3.82 30.80 -36.18
N GLY A 50 -5.05 30.98 -35.69
CA GLY A 50 -5.43 30.82 -34.29
C GLY A 50 -5.07 29.45 -33.74
N PRO A 51 -5.47 28.32 -34.36
CA PRO A 51 -5.11 26.99 -33.85
C PRO A 51 -3.60 26.75 -33.77
N SER A 52 -2.83 27.31 -34.69
CA SER A 52 -1.37 27.20 -34.72
C SER A 52 -0.70 28.05 -33.63
N LEU A 53 -1.12 29.31 -33.48
CA LEU A 53 -0.70 30.21 -32.40
C LEU A 53 -1.13 29.67 -31.03
N PHE A 54 -2.33 29.12 -30.90
CA PHE A 54 -2.80 28.50 -29.67
C PHE A 54 -2.02 27.23 -29.33
N ARG A 55 -1.67 26.41 -30.33
CA ARG A 55 -0.79 25.25 -30.14
C ARG A 55 0.60 25.67 -29.69
N TRP A 56 1.15 26.76 -30.24
CA TRP A 56 2.46 27.30 -29.88
C TRP A 56 2.48 27.92 -28.49
N VAL A 57 1.49 28.74 -28.13
CA VAL A 57 1.37 29.34 -26.78
C VAL A 57 0.99 28.29 -25.73
N ARG A 58 0.26 27.23 -26.11
CA ARG A 58 0.02 26.04 -25.28
C ARG A 58 1.04 24.92 -25.49
N HIS A 59 2.23 25.17 -26.05
CA HIS A 59 3.40 24.34 -25.73
C HIS A 59 3.79 24.58 -24.26
N LYS A 60 2.86 24.33 -23.34
CA LYS A 60 3.22 23.92 -22.00
C LYS A 60 4.02 22.65 -22.22
N THR A 61 5.23 22.64 -21.68
CA THR A 61 6.00 21.42 -21.47
C THR A 61 5.02 20.32 -21.05
N PRO A 62 5.03 19.13 -21.67
CA PRO A 62 4.19 18.05 -21.20
C PRO A 62 4.49 17.91 -19.71
N ILE A 63 3.47 18.03 -18.87
CA ILE A 63 3.60 17.73 -17.45
C ILE A 63 4.14 16.30 -17.44
N MET A 64 5.41 16.12 -17.09
CA MET A 64 6.01 14.81 -16.95
C MET A 64 5.38 14.21 -15.70
N ILE A 65 4.17 13.70 -15.84
CA ILE A 65 3.52 12.89 -14.82
C ILE A 65 4.43 11.68 -14.67
N ASP A 66 5.04 11.56 -13.50
CA ASP A 66 5.87 10.42 -13.17
C ASP A 66 5.08 9.14 -13.52
N PRO A 67 5.57 8.29 -14.44
CA PRO A 67 4.79 7.15 -14.91
C PRO A 67 4.41 6.20 -13.76
N SER A 68 5.19 6.20 -12.67
CA SER A 68 4.85 5.43 -11.46
C SER A 68 3.55 5.90 -10.79
N ILE A 69 3.17 7.19 -10.88
CA ILE A 69 1.88 7.71 -10.41
C ILE A 69 0.73 7.04 -11.16
N GLY A 70 0.83 6.96 -12.49
CA GLY A 70 -0.15 6.28 -13.34
C GLY A 70 -0.27 4.80 -13.01
N CYS A 71 0.87 4.13 -12.74
CA CYS A 71 0.88 2.74 -12.31
C CYS A 71 0.18 2.53 -10.97
N VAL A 72 0.41 3.40 -9.98
CA VAL A 72 -0.28 3.31 -8.69
C VAL A 72 -1.77 3.55 -8.88
N ALA A 73 -2.17 4.60 -9.62
CA ALA A 73 -3.55 4.94 -9.92
C ALA A 73 -4.31 3.73 -10.51
N LEU A 74 -3.76 3.10 -11.55
CA LEU A 74 -4.37 1.91 -12.18
C LEU A 74 -4.65 0.75 -11.22
N ASN A 75 -3.84 0.60 -10.16
CA ASN A 75 -4.02 -0.47 -9.18
C ASN A 75 -4.99 -0.08 -8.05
N VAL A 76 -5.08 1.21 -7.70
CA VAL A 76 -5.92 1.67 -6.58
C VAL A 76 -7.30 2.17 -7.02
N ASP A 77 -7.44 2.63 -8.27
CA ASP A 77 -8.69 3.17 -8.81
C ASP A 77 -9.86 2.18 -8.78
N PRO A 78 -9.67 0.85 -8.94
CA PRO A 78 -10.75 -0.11 -8.74
C PRO A 78 -11.41 -0.06 -7.35
N PHE A 79 -10.74 0.50 -6.33
CA PHE A 79 -11.27 0.64 -4.98
C PHE A 79 -12.00 1.97 -4.74
N LEU A 80 -12.05 2.88 -5.72
CA LEU A 80 -12.71 4.18 -5.55
C LEU A 80 -14.20 4.06 -5.23
N SER A 81 -14.89 3.07 -5.78
CA SER A 81 -16.29 2.78 -5.41
C SER A 81 -16.41 2.34 -3.95
N ASP A 82 -15.50 1.49 -3.49
CA ASP A 82 -15.49 0.98 -2.11
C ASP A 82 -15.18 2.10 -1.13
N VAL A 83 -14.30 3.04 -1.50
CA VAL A 83 -14.05 4.26 -0.74
C VAL A 83 -15.30 5.15 -0.68
N GLY A 84 -16.00 5.33 -1.81
CA GLY A 84 -17.25 6.08 -1.87
C GLY A 84 -18.36 5.49 -1.01
N ASN A 85 -18.35 4.17 -0.78
CA ASN A 85 -19.27 3.45 0.09
C ASN A 85 -18.78 3.36 1.56
N PHE A 86 -17.64 3.98 1.89
CA PHE A 86 -16.98 3.87 3.20
C PHE A 86 -16.55 2.45 3.60
N ASP A 87 -16.41 1.54 2.63
CA ASP A 87 -15.95 0.16 2.83
C ASP A 87 -14.42 0.04 2.82
N ALA A 88 -13.73 1.08 2.35
CA ALA A 88 -12.28 1.15 2.29
C ALA A 88 -11.75 2.57 2.55
N ASN A 89 -10.51 2.64 3.03
CA ASN A 89 -9.72 3.87 3.07
C ASN A 89 -8.54 3.73 2.10
N LEU A 90 -8.24 4.82 1.40
CA LEU A 90 -7.20 4.88 0.38
C LEU A 90 -6.21 5.98 0.73
N TYR A 91 -4.93 5.63 0.65
CA TYR A 91 -3.80 6.53 0.79
C TYR A 91 -2.95 6.46 -0.48
N ARG A 92 -2.49 7.61 -0.97
CA ARG A 92 -1.60 7.71 -2.13
C ARG A 92 -0.41 8.60 -1.77
N SER A 93 0.81 8.14 -2.07
CA SER A 93 2.04 8.87 -1.72
C SER A 93 2.18 10.21 -2.42
N TYR A 94 1.54 10.38 -3.58
CA TYR A 94 1.62 11.59 -4.40
C TYR A 94 0.52 12.63 -4.10
N GLU A 95 -0.45 12.29 -3.25
CA GLU A 95 -1.45 13.25 -2.76
C GLU A 95 -0.87 14.01 -1.57
N SER A 96 -1.17 15.31 -1.44
CA SER A 96 -0.56 16.15 -0.41
C SER A 96 -0.90 15.67 1.00
N SER A 97 0.05 15.83 1.93
CA SER A 97 0.07 15.35 3.33
C SER A 97 -1.07 15.84 4.25
N THR A 98 -2.11 16.47 3.69
CA THR A 98 -3.29 16.95 4.40
C THR A 98 -4.26 15.81 4.73
N ASP A 99 -4.22 14.73 3.94
CA ASP A 99 -4.97 13.51 4.26
C ASP A 99 -4.23 12.69 5.31
N LYS A 100 -4.87 12.55 6.48
CA LYS A 100 -4.35 11.73 7.56
C LYS A 100 -4.33 10.27 7.11
N ARG A 101 -3.13 9.72 6.92
CA ARG A 101 -2.92 8.29 6.69
C ARG A 101 -3.57 7.50 7.83
N LEU A 102 -4.61 6.74 7.52
CA LEU A 102 -5.18 5.79 8.46
C LEU A 102 -4.15 4.68 8.74
N LEU A 103 -4.10 4.21 9.98
CA LEU A 103 -3.25 3.08 10.34
C LEU A 103 -3.65 1.83 9.54
N SER A 104 -2.73 1.34 8.72
CA SER A 104 -2.90 0.10 7.96
C SER A 104 -2.68 -1.10 8.87
N PHE A 105 -3.77 -1.67 9.37
CA PHE A 105 -3.76 -2.76 10.32
C PHE A 105 -4.68 -3.89 9.88
N VAL A 106 -4.22 -5.14 10.00
CA VAL A 106 -5.02 -6.35 9.77
C VAL A 106 -5.01 -7.22 11.00
N GLY A 107 -6.14 -7.88 11.31
CA GLY A 107 -6.21 -8.79 12.44
C GLY A 107 -7.49 -9.60 12.47
N ASN A 108 -7.45 -10.71 13.21
CA ASN A 108 -8.57 -11.65 13.37
C ASN A 108 -8.98 -11.83 14.85
N GLY A 109 -8.54 -10.93 15.73
CA GLY A 109 -8.77 -10.99 17.17
C GLY A 109 -7.74 -11.80 17.96
N LYS A 110 -7.06 -12.77 17.34
CA LYS A 110 -5.94 -13.53 17.94
C LYS A 110 -4.58 -12.93 17.57
N VAL A 111 -4.38 -12.68 16.28
CA VAL A 111 -3.18 -12.04 15.73
C VAL A 111 -3.54 -10.73 15.07
N GLY A 112 -2.63 -9.77 15.15
CA GLY A 112 -2.71 -8.46 14.51
C GLY A 112 -1.39 -8.11 13.86
N PHE A 113 -1.42 -7.43 12.73
CA PHE A 113 -0.25 -7.03 11.99
C PHE A 113 -0.43 -5.58 11.53
N SER A 114 0.53 -4.73 11.91
CA SER A 114 0.58 -3.35 11.48
C SER A 114 1.55 -3.21 10.32
N VAL A 115 1.07 -2.80 9.16
CA VAL A 115 1.91 -2.55 7.98
C VAL A 115 2.72 -1.25 8.16
N ASP A 116 2.13 -0.24 8.81
CA ASP A 116 2.74 1.09 8.92
C ASP A 116 3.67 1.23 10.13
N ASN A 117 3.44 0.48 11.21
CA ASN A 117 4.27 0.53 12.42
C ASN A 117 5.40 -0.50 12.35
N ASP A 118 6.37 -0.26 11.46
CA ASP A 118 7.59 -1.07 11.35
C ASP A 118 7.31 -2.57 11.12
N ASN A 119 6.19 -2.91 10.45
CA ASN A 119 5.78 -4.29 10.25
C ASN A 119 5.64 -5.10 11.56
N THR A 120 5.21 -4.47 12.66
CA THR A 120 5.14 -5.11 13.98
C THR A 120 3.97 -6.09 14.07
N LEU A 121 4.24 -7.27 14.63
CA LEU A 121 3.23 -8.28 14.94
C LEU A 121 2.69 -8.08 16.37
N TYR A 122 1.37 -8.16 16.50
CA TYR A 122 0.64 -8.03 17.75
C TYR A 122 -0.13 -9.31 18.07
N VAL A 123 -0.19 -9.65 19.34
CA VAL A 123 -1.01 -10.75 19.85
C VAL A 123 -2.03 -10.23 20.85
N HIS A 124 -3.10 -11.02 21.02
CA HIS A 124 -4.16 -10.69 21.96
C HIS A 124 -3.63 -10.68 23.39
N ASN A 125 -3.95 -9.61 24.11
CA ASN A 125 -3.69 -9.50 25.53
C ASN A 125 -4.91 -8.90 26.23
N ASN A 126 -5.60 -9.74 27.02
CA ASN A 126 -6.85 -9.45 27.73
C ASN A 126 -8.04 -9.03 26.86
N ARG A 127 -8.06 -7.79 26.38
CA ARG A 127 -9.21 -7.22 25.66
C ARG A 127 -8.88 -6.82 24.23
N THR A 128 -7.60 -6.55 23.92
CA THR A 128 -7.19 -5.98 22.64
C THR A 128 -5.88 -6.60 22.13
N LEU A 129 -5.63 -6.46 20.82
CA LEU A 129 -4.36 -6.78 20.17
C LEU A 129 -3.31 -5.72 20.53
N SER A 130 -2.79 -5.79 21.76
CA SER A 130 -1.96 -4.73 22.34
C SER A 130 -0.56 -5.16 22.74
N LEU A 131 -0.25 -6.46 22.69
CA LEU A 131 1.07 -6.98 23.02
C LEU A 131 1.88 -7.15 21.73
N ALA A 132 2.85 -6.26 21.54
CA ALA A 132 3.80 -6.35 20.43
C ALA A 132 4.78 -7.50 20.67
N LEU A 133 5.00 -8.32 19.65
CA LEU A 133 6.06 -9.31 19.63
C LEU A 133 7.32 -8.71 19.00
N PRO A 134 8.53 -9.11 19.46
CA PRO A 134 9.81 -8.67 18.89
C PRO A 134 10.14 -9.41 17.58
N PHE A 135 9.14 -9.53 16.70
CA PHE A 135 9.25 -10.15 15.39
C PHE A 135 8.43 -9.37 14.36
N HIS A 136 9.04 -9.11 13.22
CA HIS A 136 8.54 -8.24 12.17
C HIS A 136 8.37 -9.07 10.88
N PRO A 137 7.19 -9.67 10.64
CA PRO A 137 6.99 -10.59 9.53
C PRO A 137 6.93 -9.92 8.16
N GLY A 138 6.73 -8.60 8.12
CA GLY A 138 6.55 -7.86 6.88
C GLY A 138 7.78 -7.97 5.98
N VAL A 139 7.53 -8.46 4.77
CA VAL A 139 8.54 -8.58 3.71
C VAL A 139 8.46 -7.37 2.79
N GLU A 140 9.60 -6.72 2.58
CA GLU A 140 9.76 -5.57 1.70
C GLU A 140 10.52 -5.97 0.43
N ILE A 141 10.08 -5.41 -0.69
CA ILE A 141 10.71 -5.61 -2.00
C ILE A 141 11.45 -4.34 -2.34
N ILE A 142 12.76 -4.46 -2.47
CA ILE A 142 13.65 -3.34 -2.75
C ILE A 142 14.18 -3.47 -4.16
N TYR A 143 14.05 -2.38 -4.91
CA TYR A 143 14.66 -2.27 -6.22
C TYR A 143 15.78 -1.23 -6.15
N PRO A 144 17.06 -1.61 -6.40
CA PRO A 144 18.19 -0.70 -6.25
C PRO A 144 18.03 0.57 -7.09
N ASP A 145 18.37 1.71 -6.49
CA ASP A 145 18.53 3.01 -7.14
C ASP A 145 17.30 3.54 -7.91
N ALA A 146 16.08 3.09 -7.55
CA ALA A 146 14.86 3.63 -8.13
C ALA A 146 13.95 4.28 -7.09
N SER A 147 13.50 5.49 -7.41
CA SER A 147 12.35 6.09 -6.77
C SER A 147 11.08 5.27 -7.08
N HIS A 148 10.20 5.16 -6.10
CA HIS A 148 8.91 4.51 -6.25
C HIS A 148 7.78 5.39 -5.71
N GLN A 149 6.59 5.15 -6.22
CA GLN A 149 5.35 5.67 -5.66
C GLN A 149 4.59 4.53 -4.99
N GLU A 150 3.85 4.87 -3.95
CA GLU A 150 3.11 3.92 -3.13
C GLU A 150 1.62 4.29 -3.06
N GLY A 151 0.76 3.28 -3.12
CA GLY A 151 -0.65 3.41 -2.79
C GLY A 151 -1.06 2.31 -1.82
N THR A 152 -1.79 2.67 -0.77
CA THR A 152 -2.23 1.73 0.26
C THR A 152 -3.74 1.80 0.40
N VAL A 153 -4.40 0.63 0.38
CA VAL A 153 -5.84 0.48 0.54
C VAL A 153 -6.11 -0.39 1.74
N VAL A 154 -6.81 0.16 2.72
CA VAL A 154 -7.31 -0.57 3.88
C VAL A 154 -8.78 -0.88 3.61
N HIS A 155 -9.11 -2.14 3.31
CA HIS A 155 -10.48 -2.54 3.03
C HIS A 155 -11.12 -3.16 4.27
N PHE A 156 -12.07 -2.44 4.88
CA PHE A 156 -12.66 -2.78 6.17
C PHE A 156 -13.53 -4.04 6.11
N VAL A 157 -14.38 -4.17 5.09
CA VAL A 157 -15.31 -5.31 4.95
C VAL A 157 -14.55 -6.62 4.70
N LYS A 158 -13.55 -6.59 3.80
CA LYS A 158 -12.71 -7.76 3.52
C LYS A 158 -11.75 -8.06 4.67
N GLY A 159 -11.32 -7.04 5.41
CA GLY A 159 -10.30 -7.15 6.46
C GLY A 159 -8.91 -7.37 5.87
N THR A 160 -8.65 -6.73 4.74
CA THR A 160 -7.43 -6.91 3.94
C THR A 160 -6.79 -5.56 3.67
N VAL A 161 -5.47 -5.50 3.78
CA VAL A 161 -4.68 -4.34 3.35
C VAL A 161 -3.98 -4.66 2.05
N PHE A 162 -4.11 -3.77 1.08
CA PHE A 162 -3.38 -3.81 -0.19
C PHE A 162 -2.35 -2.68 -0.20
N ARG A 163 -1.10 -2.98 -0.53
CA ARG A 163 -0.03 -1.98 -0.68
C ARG A 163 0.59 -2.17 -2.05
N TYR A 164 0.59 -1.13 -2.85
CA TYR A 164 1.09 -1.13 -4.23
C TYR A 164 2.32 -0.24 -4.30
N GLN A 165 3.43 -0.78 -4.78
CA GLN A 165 4.65 -0.03 -5.05
C GLN A 165 4.93 -0.09 -6.56
N CYS A 166 5.12 1.06 -7.18
CA CYS A 166 5.45 1.15 -8.58
C CYS A 166 6.83 1.78 -8.77
N PHE A 167 7.72 1.05 -9.44
CA PHE A 167 9.08 1.49 -9.76
C PHE A 167 9.14 1.92 -11.23
N ASN A 168 9.77 3.06 -11.51
CA ASN A 168 9.98 3.51 -12.88
C ASN A 168 11.34 3.02 -13.41
N LYS A 169 11.33 2.34 -14.57
CA LYS A 169 12.54 1.90 -15.27
C LYS A 169 12.38 2.03 -16.78
N ARG A 170 13.23 2.84 -17.42
CA ARG A 170 13.27 3.04 -18.89
C ARG A 170 11.89 3.33 -19.51
N ARG A 171 11.09 4.23 -18.91
CA ARG A 171 9.73 4.62 -19.34
C ARG A 171 8.66 3.52 -19.24
N LYS A 172 8.98 2.38 -18.62
CA LYS A 172 7.99 1.37 -18.20
C LYS A 172 7.96 1.32 -16.67
N THR A 173 6.84 0.85 -16.13
CA THR A 173 6.63 0.74 -14.69
C THR A 173 6.53 -0.70 -14.27
N ILE A 174 7.33 -1.08 -13.28
CA ILE A 174 7.23 -2.38 -12.62
C ILE A 174 6.28 -2.20 -11.45
N SER A 175 5.28 -3.08 -11.30
CA SER A 175 4.34 -3.04 -10.19
C SER A 175 4.61 -4.17 -9.21
N VAL A 176 4.67 -3.84 -7.93
CA VAL A 176 4.70 -4.77 -6.81
C VAL A 176 3.43 -4.59 -6.00
N SER A 177 2.66 -5.65 -5.85
CA SER A 177 1.41 -5.65 -5.09
C SER A 177 1.56 -6.54 -3.87
N HIS A 178 1.44 -5.95 -2.69
CA HIS A 178 1.37 -6.65 -1.42
C HIS A 178 -0.09 -6.76 -0.98
N THR A 179 -0.45 -7.91 -0.46
CA THR A 179 -1.76 -8.15 0.15
C THR A 179 -1.55 -8.80 1.50
N TYR A 180 -2.10 -8.21 2.55
CA TYR A 180 -1.99 -8.68 3.92
C TYR A 180 -3.37 -9.01 4.46
N TYR A 181 -3.52 -10.16 5.09
CA TYR A 181 -4.72 -10.49 5.86
C TYR A 181 -4.42 -11.53 6.94
N ALA A 182 -5.15 -11.43 8.05
CA ALA A 182 -5.17 -12.48 9.06
C ALA A 182 -6.31 -13.46 8.74
N HIS A 183 -6.02 -14.76 8.73
CA HIS A 183 -7.00 -15.76 8.32
C HIS A 183 -8.11 -15.88 9.38
N ARG A 184 -9.39 -15.86 8.97
CA ARG A 184 -10.52 -15.94 9.90
C ARG A 184 -10.69 -17.34 10.50
N THR A 185 -10.65 -18.38 9.67
CA THR A 185 -10.87 -19.78 10.10
C THR A 185 -9.66 -20.43 10.77
N ILE A 186 -8.45 -19.95 10.51
CA ILE A 186 -7.19 -20.47 11.08
C ILE A 186 -6.60 -19.30 11.88
N PRO A 187 -6.98 -19.13 13.16
CA PRO A 187 -6.68 -17.92 13.91
C PRO A 187 -5.18 -17.61 14.04
N SER A 188 -4.34 -18.65 13.97
CA SER A 188 -2.89 -18.57 14.08
C SER A 188 -2.20 -18.15 12.77
N LEU A 189 -2.92 -18.01 11.65
CA LEU A 189 -2.33 -17.78 10.33
C LEU A 189 -2.43 -16.32 9.88
N LEU A 190 -1.28 -15.71 9.64
CA LEU A 190 -1.12 -14.44 8.93
C LEU A 190 -0.61 -14.73 7.51
N VAL A 191 -1.23 -14.13 6.50
CA VAL A 191 -0.86 -14.32 5.10
C VAL A 191 -0.42 -13.00 4.48
N GLN A 192 0.74 -13.02 3.84
CA GLN A 192 1.24 -11.96 2.99
C GLN A 192 1.45 -12.52 1.58
N ASN A 193 0.80 -11.93 0.58
CA ASN A 193 1.03 -12.25 -0.82
C ASN A 193 1.74 -11.07 -1.48
N ILE A 194 2.81 -11.34 -2.20
CA ILE A 194 3.55 -10.34 -2.97
C ILE A 194 3.54 -10.77 -4.43
N LYS A 195 2.94 -9.96 -5.29
CA LYS A 195 2.94 -10.16 -6.74
C LYS A 195 3.81 -9.10 -7.38
N ILE A 196 4.83 -9.53 -8.12
CA ILE A 196 5.73 -8.65 -8.88
C ILE A 196 5.42 -8.86 -10.35
N VAL A 197 5.18 -7.77 -11.09
CA VAL A 197 4.91 -7.81 -12.53
C VAL A 197 6.00 -7.04 -13.27
N ASN A 198 6.70 -7.73 -14.17
CA ASN A 198 7.75 -7.18 -15.00
C ASN A 198 7.27 -7.02 -16.46
N PRO A 199 6.91 -5.80 -16.92
CA PRO A 199 6.53 -5.56 -18.32
C PRO A 199 7.73 -5.28 -19.25
N LEU A 200 8.96 -5.33 -18.75
CA LEU A 200 10.17 -5.11 -19.55
C LEU A 200 10.52 -6.35 -20.37
N SER A 201 11.35 -6.14 -21.40
CA SER A 201 11.90 -7.20 -22.24
C SER A 201 13.05 -7.96 -21.59
N ASP A 202 13.54 -7.45 -20.46
CA ASP A 202 14.73 -7.96 -19.78
C ASP A 202 14.31 -8.46 -18.39
N PRO A 203 14.94 -9.53 -17.87
CA PRO A 203 14.71 -9.99 -16.51
C PRO A 203 15.18 -8.96 -15.49
N ILE A 204 14.55 -8.96 -14.32
CA ILE A 204 14.83 -7.99 -13.24
C ILE A 204 14.95 -8.71 -11.92
N THR A 205 15.99 -8.39 -11.17
CA THR A 205 16.22 -8.91 -9.83
C THR A 205 15.87 -7.86 -8.79
N PHE A 206 15.09 -8.27 -7.80
CA PHE A 206 14.73 -7.47 -6.63
C PHE A 206 15.45 -8.01 -5.40
N GLY A 207 15.80 -7.12 -4.48
CA GLY A 207 16.16 -7.47 -3.11
C GLY A 207 14.89 -7.79 -2.33
N VAL A 208 14.97 -8.82 -1.49
CA VAL A 208 13.90 -9.20 -0.58
C VAL A 208 14.44 -9.06 0.83
N GLU A 209 13.82 -8.17 1.60
CA GLU A 209 14.23 -7.90 2.96
C GLU A 209 13.09 -8.21 3.92
N GLN A 210 13.44 -8.82 5.05
CA GLN A 210 12.56 -9.01 6.17
C GLN A 210 13.33 -8.63 7.42
N LYS A 211 12.81 -7.66 8.18
CA LYS A 211 13.44 -7.21 9.42
C LYS A 211 13.59 -8.36 10.43
N GLY A 212 12.62 -9.28 10.46
CA GLY A 212 12.72 -10.51 11.24
C GLY A 212 12.74 -10.22 12.74
N SER A 213 13.76 -10.67 13.46
CA SER A 213 13.87 -10.44 14.91
C SER A 213 14.50 -9.09 15.23
N THR A 214 13.87 -8.35 16.16
CA THR A 214 14.45 -7.13 16.76
C THR A 214 15.21 -7.37 18.06
N THR A 215 15.27 -8.63 18.52
CA THR A 215 15.96 -8.97 19.78
C THR A 215 16.84 -10.20 19.62
N GLU A 216 18.00 -10.20 20.29
CA GLU A 216 18.91 -11.36 20.33
C GLU A 216 18.31 -12.54 21.09
N ASN A 217 17.29 -12.29 21.91
CA ASN A 217 16.61 -13.31 22.72
C ASN A 217 15.68 -14.21 21.91
N LEU A 218 15.44 -13.90 20.63
CA LEU A 218 14.62 -14.72 19.74
C LEU A 218 15.46 -15.88 19.20
N GLN A 219 15.08 -17.11 19.52
CA GLN A 219 15.78 -18.28 19.01
C GLN A 219 15.16 -18.73 17.69
N ALA A 220 15.99 -18.86 16.66
CA ALA A 220 15.62 -19.39 15.34
C ALA A 220 16.14 -20.82 15.19
N LYS A 221 15.28 -21.76 14.78
CA LYS A 221 15.69 -23.11 14.42
C LYS A 221 14.98 -23.56 13.14
N PRO A 222 15.66 -24.23 12.20
CA PRO A 222 14.98 -24.81 11.05
C PRO A 222 13.95 -25.85 11.53
N LEU A 223 12.73 -25.80 10.99
CA LEU A 223 11.66 -26.75 11.32
C LEU A 223 11.89 -28.10 10.62
N GLY A 224 12.63 -28.11 9.50
CA GLY A 224 12.84 -29.30 8.67
C GLY A 224 11.60 -29.73 7.88
N ILE A 225 10.53 -28.92 7.87
CA ILE A 225 9.33 -29.14 7.08
C ILE A 225 9.27 -28.07 6.00
N LYS A 226 9.11 -28.51 4.75
CA LYS A 226 8.83 -27.61 3.62
C LYS A 226 7.38 -27.19 3.62
N ASP A 227 7.12 -25.94 3.27
CA ASP A 227 5.76 -25.47 3.03
C ASP A 227 5.16 -26.09 1.76
N ARG A 228 3.90 -25.77 1.49
CA ARG A 228 3.19 -26.24 0.29
C ARG A 228 3.85 -25.80 -1.02
N TYR A 229 4.71 -24.80 -0.97
CA TYR A 229 5.43 -24.21 -2.11
C TYR A 229 6.89 -24.68 -2.18
N GLY A 230 7.29 -25.64 -1.33
CA GLY A 230 8.64 -26.21 -1.30
C GLY A 230 9.69 -25.38 -0.56
N GLN A 231 9.29 -24.33 0.18
CA GLN A 231 10.17 -23.45 0.94
C GLN A 231 10.45 -24.04 2.33
N ASP A 232 11.70 -23.99 2.78
CA ASP A 232 12.07 -24.44 4.11
C ASP A 232 11.50 -23.51 5.18
N ASN A 233 10.89 -24.05 6.23
CA ASN A 233 10.35 -23.23 7.32
C ASN A 233 11.34 -23.08 8.48
N ILE A 234 11.30 -21.92 9.12
CA ILE A 234 12.05 -21.58 10.32
C ILE A 234 11.05 -21.38 11.46
N VAL A 235 11.37 -21.98 12.62
CA VAL A 235 10.65 -21.74 13.86
C VAL A 235 11.39 -20.71 14.68
N TRP A 236 10.66 -19.66 15.06
CA TRP A 236 11.09 -18.64 16.00
C TRP A 236 10.39 -18.85 17.33
N HIS A 237 11.08 -18.58 18.44
CA HIS A 237 10.40 -18.55 19.72
C HIS A 237 11.07 -17.62 20.71
N GLY A 238 10.26 -17.15 21.66
CA GLY A 238 10.70 -16.25 22.71
C GLY A 238 9.65 -16.07 23.79
N LYS A 239 9.89 -15.08 24.65
CA LYS A 239 8.98 -14.67 25.70
C LYS A 239 8.92 -13.15 25.75
N VAL A 240 7.74 -12.61 26.05
CA VAL A 240 7.53 -11.18 26.28
C VAL A 240 6.89 -10.98 27.67
N PRO A 241 7.23 -9.90 28.38
CA PRO A 241 6.65 -9.63 29.69
C PRO A 241 5.14 -9.41 29.56
N ALA A 242 4.35 -10.08 30.40
CA ALA A 242 2.92 -9.84 30.46
C ALA A 242 2.64 -8.54 31.25
N ARG A 243 1.64 -7.76 30.83
CA ARG A 243 1.28 -6.52 31.54
C ARG A 243 0.72 -6.76 32.95
N ALA A 244 0.29 -7.98 33.26
CA ALA A 244 -0.42 -8.32 34.49
C ALA A 244 0.52 -8.47 35.72
N SER A 245 1.76 -8.93 35.55
CA SER A 245 2.74 -9.04 36.65
C SER A 245 4.18 -9.10 36.12
N LYS A 246 5.14 -8.62 36.92
CA LYS A 246 6.58 -8.59 36.55
C LYS A 246 7.20 -9.98 36.36
N ASP A 247 6.61 -11.01 36.97
CA ASP A 247 7.13 -12.39 36.95
C ASP A 247 6.35 -13.32 36.00
N SER A 248 5.37 -12.79 35.26
CA SER A 248 4.64 -13.54 34.24
C SER A 248 5.02 -13.11 32.83
N PHE A 249 5.17 -14.10 31.96
CA PHE A 249 5.58 -13.92 30.58
C PHE A 249 4.60 -14.62 29.65
N VAL A 250 4.33 -14.01 28.51
CA VAL A 250 3.68 -14.69 27.39
C VAL A 250 4.76 -15.36 26.56
N VAL A 251 4.70 -16.68 26.44
CA VAL A 251 5.60 -17.46 25.60
C VAL A 251 4.97 -17.56 24.22
N PHE A 252 5.76 -17.37 23.18
CA PHE A 252 5.28 -17.45 21.80
C PHE A 252 6.22 -18.25 20.93
N ALA A 253 5.64 -18.85 19.89
CA ALA A 253 6.35 -19.49 18.81
C ALA A 253 5.75 -19.04 17.48
N LEU A 254 6.61 -18.87 16.48
CA LEU A 254 6.21 -18.54 15.13
C LEU A 254 6.84 -19.52 14.14
N VAL A 255 6.14 -19.78 13.04
CA VAL A 255 6.71 -20.48 11.88
C VAL A 255 6.60 -19.57 10.68
N THR A 256 7.73 -19.31 10.02
CA THR A 256 7.81 -18.51 8.80
C THR A 256 8.62 -19.25 7.74
N PRO A 257 8.31 -19.06 6.45
CA PRO A 257 9.18 -19.58 5.39
C PRO A 257 10.53 -18.85 5.42
N LYS A 258 11.59 -19.57 5.03
CA LYS A 258 12.91 -19.01 4.78
C LYS A 258 12.86 -18.27 3.44
N LEU A 259 12.98 -16.95 3.51
CA LEU A 259 12.93 -16.10 2.34
C LEU A 259 14.27 -16.12 1.59
N PRO A 260 14.25 -16.07 0.25
CA PRO A 260 15.45 -15.79 -0.52
C PRO A 260 15.85 -14.32 -0.34
N ASN A 261 17.14 -14.01 -0.45
CA ASN A 261 17.62 -12.62 -0.37
C ASN A 261 17.29 -11.82 -1.64
N THR A 262 17.11 -12.51 -2.76
CA THR A 262 16.81 -11.90 -4.06
C THR A 262 15.79 -12.72 -4.83
N ILE A 263 14.99 -12.05 -5.66
CA ILE A 263 14.02 -12.68 -6.56
C ILE A 263 14.21 -12.11 -7.96
N THR A 264 14.41 -12.99 -8.93
CA THR A 264 14.46 -12.63 -10.34
C THR A 264 13.11 -12.88 -10.98
N VAL A 265 12.60 -11.87 -11.68
CA VAL A 265 11.34 -11.92 -12.43
C VAL A 265 11.67 -11.80 -13.92
N GLU A 266 11.31 -12.84 -14.66
CA GLU A 266 11.58 -12.93 -16.10
C GLU A 266 10.91 -11.82 -16.89
N ALA A 267 11.42 -11.57 -18.09
CA ALA A 267 10.86 -10.60 -19.02
C ALA A 267 9.38 -10.87 -19.31
N LYS A 268 8.55 -9.82 -19.35
CA LYS A 268 7.10 -9.89 -19.64
C LYS A 268 6.34 -10.91 -18.78
N SER A 269 6.82 -11.17 -17.57
CA SER A 269 6.26 -12.19 -16.68
C SER A 269 5.84 -11.60 -15.34
N SER A 270 5.18 -12.42 -14.52
CA SER A 270 4.87 -12.08 -13.14
C SER A 270 5.19 -13.24 -12.21
N THR A 271 5.74 -12.91 -11.05
CA THR A 271 6.05 -13.88 -9.99
C THR A 271 5.22 -13.56 -8.76
N VAL A 272 4.72 -14.60 -8.09
CA VAL A 272 3.96 -14.47 -6.84
C VAL A 272 4.72 -15.18 -5.73
N LEU A 273 5.12 -14.43 -4.71
CA LEU A 273 5.65 -14.94 -3.47
C LEU A 273 4.53 -14.97 -2.42
N ARG A 274 4.28 -16.13 -1.83
CA ARG A 274 3.30 -16.31 -0.76
C ARG A 274 4.03 -16.59 0.54
N ILE A 275 3.84 -15.74 1.53
CA ILE A 275 4.44 -15.85 2.86
C ILE A 275 3.33 -16.15 3.84
N GLN A 276 3.46 -17.28 4.53
CA GLN A 276 2.53 -17.71 5.56
C GLN A 276 3.25 -17.72 6.90
N THR A 277 2.82 -16.85 7.80
CA THR A 277 3.36 -16.79 9.17
C THR A 277 2.35 -17.41 10.11
N LEU A 278 2.71 -18.52 10.74
CA LEU A 278 1.93 -19.10 11.82
C LEU A 278 2.42 -18.56 13.16
N VAL A 279 1.49 -18.21 14.05
CA VAL A 279 1.77 -17.60 15.35
C VAL A 279 0.93 -18.29 16.41
N GLU A 280 1.59 -18.84 17.42
CA GLU A 280 0.93 -19.36 18.61
C GLU A 280 1.58 -18.81 19.87
N TYR A 281 0.78 -18.54 20.88
CA TYR A 281 1.26 -17.99 22.15
C TYR A 281 0.44 -18.54 23.32
N SER A 282 1.04 -18.56 24.49
CA SER A 282 0.42 -19.03 25.73
C SER A 282 -0.32 -17.92 26.46
N ALA A 283 -1.13 -18.30 27.44
CA ALA A 283 -1.48 -17.40 28.54
C ALA A 283 -0.21 -16.97 29.32
N PRO A 284 -0.27 -15.92 30.16
CA PRO A 284 0.85 -15.54 31.02
C PRO A 284 1.27 -16.70 31.93
N VAL A 285 2.53 -17.14 31.81
CA VAL A 285 3.13 -18.22 32.60
C VAL A 285 4.35 -17.73 33.36
N LYS A 286 4.71 -18.45 34.42
CA LYS A 286 5.96 -18.21 35.16
C LYS A 286 7.17 -18.75 34.37
N SER A 287 8.37 -18.26 34.68
CA SER A 287 9.57 -18.58 33.89
C SER A 287 10.02 -20.05 33.97
N ASP A 288 9.63 -20.77 35.03
CA ASP A 288 9.88 -22.20 35.23
C ASP A 288 9.12 -23.07 34.22
N GLN A 289 7.92 -22.64 33.81
CA GLN A 289 7.07 -23.38 32.87
C GLN A 289 7.48 -23.20 31.40
N TYR A 290 8.41 -22.29 31.11
CA TYR A 290 8.83 -21.94 29.75
C TYR A 290 9.21 -23.15 28.87
N PRO A 291 10.04 -24.12 29.31
CA PRO A 291 10.45 -25.24 28.45
C PRO A 291 9.30 -26.18 28.06
N ALA A 292 8.35 -26.39 28.98
CA ALA A 292 7.18 -27.23 28.72
C ALA A 292 6.22 -26.53 27.75
N THR A 293 5.91 -25.25 28.00
CA THR A 293 5.03 -24.45 27.15
C THR A 293 5.56 -24.33 25.73
N ILE A 294 6.87 -24.07 25.55
CA ILE A 294 7.41 -23.93 24.20
C ILE A 294 7.36 -25.23 23.39
N THR A 295 7.53 -26.38 24.07
CA THR A 295 7.45 -27.68 23.41
C THR A 295 6.03 -27.94 22.92
N GLN A 296 5.02 -27.61 23.72
CA GLN A 296 3.61 -27.72 23.33
C GLN A 296 3.27 -26.80 22.14
N LEU A 297 3.69 -25.53 22.19
CA LEU A 297 3.46 -24.57 21.11
C LEU A 297 4.09 -25.02 19.79
N LYS A 298 5.32 -25.54 19.84
CA LYS A 298 6.03 -26.05 18.65
C LYS A 298 5.32 -27.25 18.04
N THR A 299 4.84 -28.19 18.86
CA THR A 299 4.08 -29.36 18.38
C THR A 299 2.78 -28.92 17.70
N PHE A 300 2.04 -28.00 18.31
CA PHE A 300 0.83 -27.45 17.71
C PHE A 300 1.10 -26.80 16.35
N LEU A 301 2.13 -25.94 16.27
CA LEU A 301 2.50 -25.28 15.03
C LEU A 301 2.95 -26.26 13.94
N LYS A 302 3.65 -27.34 14.33
CA LYS A 302 4.05 -28.42 13.42
C LYS A 302 2.83 -29.12 12.82
N ASP A 303 1.82 -29.43 13.64
CA ASP A 303 0.58 -30.06 13.19
C ASP A 303 -0.21 -29.16 12.24
N VAL A 304 -0.37 -27.88 12.59
CA VAL A 304 -1.06 -26.89 11.75
C VAL A 304 -0.31 -26.68 10.43
N SER A 305 1.02 -26.59 10.48
CA SER A 305 1.86 -26.52 9.27
C SER A 305 1.67 -27.74 8.38
N GLY A 306 1.61 -28.95 8.96
CA GLY A 306 1.35 -30.18 8.22
C GLY A 306 -0.02 -30.19 7.52
N LEU A 307 -1.06 -29.69 8.20
CA LEU A 307 -2.40 -29.55 7.64
C LEU A 307 -2.46 -28.55 6.47
N LEU A 308 -1.73 -27.43 6.58
CA LEU A 308 -1.63 -26.45 5.49
C LEU A 308 -0.94 -27.02 4.25
N VAL A 309 0.06 -27.89 4.45
CA VAL A 309 0.76 -28.59 3.36
C VAL A 309 -0.16 -29.61 2.69
N SER A 310 -0.93 -30.40 3.46
CA SER A 310 -1.84 -31.43 2.93
C SER A 310 -3.13 -30.88 2.32
N GLY A 311 -3.36 -29.57 2.41
CA GLY A 311 -4.54 -28.91 1.84
C GLY A 311 -5.86 -29.23 2.55
N HIS A 312 -5.81 -29.92 3.69
CA HIS A 312 -7.00 -30.25 4.48
C HIS A 312 -7.31 -29.09 5.44
N THR A 313 -8.23 -28.21 5.06
CA THR A 313 -8.71 -27.11 5.92
C THR A 313 -9.82 -27.59 6.87
N HIS A 314 -9.54 -28.61 7.68
CA HIS A 314 -10.40 -28.94 8.83
C HIS A 314 -9.83 -28.31 10.10
N ALA A 315 -10.62 -27.40 10.67
CA ALA A 315 -10.25 -26.59 11.82
C ALA A 315 -10.06 -27.45 13.09
N LYS A 316 -8.81 -27.70 13.49
CA LYS A 316 -8.50 -28.01 14.89
C LYS A 316 -8.45 -26.68 15.66
N SER A 317 -9.61 -26.16 16.09
CA SER A 317 -9.67 -24.92 16.88
C SER A 317 -9.44 -25.11 18.39
N ASN A 318 -8.92 -26.27 18.81
CA ASN A 318 -8.63 -26.52 20.22
C ASN A 318 -7.13 -26.40 20.45
N ALA A 319 -6.69 -25.16 20.68
CA ALA A 319 -5.46 -24.95 21.44
C ALA A 319 -5.67 -25.58 22.83
N PRO A 320 -4.67 -26.28 23.41
CA PRO A 320 -4.79 -26.74 24.79
C PRO A 320 -5.03 -25.53 25.70
N LYS A 321 -6.15 -25.53 26.43
CA LYS A 321 -6.28 -24.69 27.62
C LYS A 321 -5.21 -25.18 28.58
N ILE A 322 -4.16 -24.37 28.74
CA ILE A 322 -3.17 -24.58 29.80
C ILE A 322 -3.84 -24.07 31.07
N ASP A 323 -4.61 -24.93 31.71
CA ASP A 323 -5.10 -24.70 33.06
C ASP A 323 -3.89 -24.68 34.01
N PRO A 324 -3.85 -23.77 34.99
CA PRO A 324 -2.80 -23.77 36.00
C PRO A 324 -2.91 -25.06 36.82
N LEU A 325 -1.99 -25.98 36.60
CA LEU A 325 -1.81 -27.16 37.46
C LEU A 325 -1.46 -26.69 38.88
N GLY A 326 -2.32 -27.06 39.84
CA GLY A 326 -1.93 -27.26 41.24
C GLY A 326 -2.31 -26.15 42.21
N GLY A 327 -3.61 -25.88 42.39
CA GLY A 327 -4.12 -25.38 43.66
C GLY A 327 -4.50 -26.56 44.55
N THR A 328 -3.60 -26.99 45.43
CA THR A 328 -3.91 -27.85 46.56
C THR A 328 -4.87 -27.12 47.49
N GLU A 329 -6.15 -27.48 47.48
CA GLU A 329 -7.02 -27.29 48.64
C GLU A 329 -6.96 -28.57 49.49
N SER A 330 -6.12 -28.52 50.52
CA SER A 330 -6.30 -29.33 51.73
C SER A 330 -6.43 -28.39 52.92
N LYS A 331 -7.66 -28.03 53.25
CA LYS A 331 -8.29 -28.10 54.58
C LYS A 331 -9.59 -27.33 54.62
#